data_AF-A0A6A7BZS9-F1
#
_entry.id   AF-A0A6A7BZS9-F1
#
_cell.length_a   1.000
_cell.length_b   1.000
_cell.length_c   1.000
_cell.angle_alpha   90.00
_cell.angle_beta   90.00
_cell.angle_gamma   90.00
#
_symmetry.space_group_name_H-M   'P 1'
#
loop_
_entity.id
_entity.type
_entity.pdbx_description
1 polymer ?
#
loop_
_entity_poly.entity_id
_entity_poly.type
_entity_poly.pdbx_seq_one_letter_code
_entity_poly.pdbx_strand_id
1 'polypeptide(L)'
;MLVSLTVGKVDAGVAVLLTEDKRLIEFPALLLPPEIQSGSIVEINVSRNRPAEHLAEQKFNTLQTEILDAFGSASPSPPQLRCRNTTQTSVVLEWDPIDTASAELRSLTLYRNGSKAGAIPAGKTTTKISGLAMDTEYTFYLVLKTSAGRYSSERVTVHTHKLTDLHGITVTPGVMPEQLKESLRATLERIGGKMIDSLRIDTTHFVCTEPRGPGWEKAVEMNVPIVVPDWVKGCEREGRMVPARAYYLDADPSKRMLGPVKDMPTIEHTPPTPERAR
;
A
#
# COMPACT_ATOMS: atom_id res chain seq x y z
N MET A 1 -24.78 -59.93 -11.27
CA MET A 1 -25.66 -60.81 -10.47
C MET A 1 -27.06 -60.56 -10.98
N LEU A 2 -27.67 -61.57 -11.61
CA LEU A 2 -29.06 -61.49 -12.02
C LEU A 2 -29.92 -62.02 -10.87
N VAL A 3 -30.93 -61.25 -10.45
CA VAL A 3 -31.87 -61.65 -9.40
C VAL A 3 -33.28 -61.47 -9.93
N SER A 4 -34.10 -62.52 -9.82
CA SER A 4 -35.52 -62.48 -10.12
C SER A 4 -36.30 -62.13 -8.84
N LEU A 5 -37.17 -61.13 -8.92
CA LEU A 5 -37.92 -60.61 -7.78
C LEU A 5 -39.40 -60.52 -8.13
N THR A 6 -40.27 -60.88 -7.19
CA THR A 6 -41.72 -60.72 -7.33
C THR A 6 -42.17 -59.38 -6.76
N VAL A 7 -42.95 -58.63 -7.52
CA VAL A 7 -43.55 -57.38 -7.06
C VAL A 7 -44.71 -57.70 -6.15
N GLY A 8 -44.59 -57.38 -4.86
CA GLY A 8 -45.63 -57.65 -3.86
C GLY A 8 -46.69 -56.55 -3.79
N LYS A 9 -46.27 -55.29 -3.64
CA LYS A 9 -47.17 -54.13 -3.58
C LYS A 9 -46.53 -52.97 -4.33
N VAL A 10 -47.33 -52.18 -5.06
CA VAL A 10 -46.88 -50.96 -5.73
C VAL A 10 -47.71 -49.80 -5.20
N ASP A 11 -47.05 -48.84 -4.56
CA ASP A 11 -47.63 -47.55 -4.16
C ASP A 11 -47.01 -46.43 -5.01
N ALA A 12 -47.58 -45.22 -4.97
CA ALA A 12 -47.19 -44.10 -5.85
C ALA A 12 -45.72 -43.61 -5.74
N GLY A 13 -44.94 -44.10 -4.77
CA GLY A 13 -43.52 -43.74 -4.60
C GLY A 13 -42.59 -44.93 -4.37
N VAL A 14 -43.09 -46.02 -3.79
CA VAL A 14 -42.29 -47.20 -3.42
C VAL A 14 -43.04 -48.46 -3.82
N ALA A 15 -42.29 -49.43 -4.34
CA ALA A 15 -42.73 -50.78 -4.57
C ALA A 15 -42.02 -51.73 -3.60
N VAL A 16 -42.73 -52.77 -3.19
CA VAL A 16 -42.21 -53.85 -2.36
C VAL A 16 -41.85 -55.02 -3.27
N LEU A 17 -40.57 -55.37 -3.33
CA LEU A 17 -40.05 -56.52 -4.07
C LEU A 17 -39.73 -57.66 -3.10
N LEU A 18 -40.09 -58.87 -3.49
CA LEU A 18 -39.92 -60.09 -2.70
C LEU A 18 -38.95 -61.03 -3.41
N THR A 19 -37.95 -61.52 -2.69
CA THR A 19 -37.04 -62.58 -3.17
C THR A 19 -37.64 -63.97 -2.90
N GLU A 20 -37.11 -65.00 -3.56
CA GLU A 20 -37.49 -66.40 -3.29
C GLU A 20 -37.23 -66.83 -1.84
N ASP A 21 -36.19 -66.27 -1.20
CA ASP A 21 -35.88 -66.50 0.22
C ASP A 21 -36.65 -65.58 1.17
N LYS A 22 -37.77 -65.01 0.71
CA LYS A 22 -38.74 -64.19 1.48
C LYS A 22 -38.14 -62.92 2.08
N ARG A 23 -37.10 -62.36 1.46
CA ARG A 23 -36.62 -61.02 1.80
C ARG A 23 -37.50 -59.97 1.15
N LEU A 24 -37.67 -58.87 1.87
CA LEU A 24 -38.40 -57.70 1.42
C LEU A 24 -37.40 -56.61 1.04
N ILE A 25 -37.54 -56.07 -0.16
CA ILE A 25 -36.75 -54.94 -0.66
C ILE A 25 -37.72 -53.81 -1.00
N GLU A 26 -37.58 -52.68 -0.31
CA GLU A 26 -38.24 -51.45 -0.72
C GLU A 26 -37.47 -50.84 -1.89
N PHE A 27 -38.16 -50.63 -3.01
CA PHE A 27 -37.56 -50.16 -4.24
C PHE A 27 -38.35 -48.96 -4.78
N PRO A 28 -37.69 -47.86 -5.19
CA PRO A 28 -38.41 -46.71 -5.75
C PRO A 28 -39.22 -47.11 -6.98
N ALA A 29 -40.53 -46.85 -6.95
CA ALA A 29 -41.43 -47.28 -8.04
C ALA A 29 -41.06 -46.64 -9.38
N LEU A 30 -40.45 -45.44 -9.37
CA LEU A 30 -39.97 -44.72 -10.56
C LEU A 30 -38.89 -45.48 -11.35
N LEU A 31 -38.12 -46.35 -10.68
CA LEU A 31 -37.04 -47.10 -11.31
C LEU A 31 -37.51 -48.45 -11.89
N LEU A 32 -38.80 -48.78 -11.73
CA LEU A 32 -39.42 -49.97 -12.33
C LEU A 32 -40.04 -49.63 -13.69
N PRO A 33 -40.25 -50.63 -14.56
CA PRO A 33 -40.99 -50.44 -15.81
C PRO A 33 -42.41 -49.89 -15.56
N PRO A 34 -42.93 -49.02 -16.44
CA PRO A 34 -44.20 -48.32 -16.22
C PRO A 34 -45.44 -49.24 -16.18
N GLU A 35 -45.33 -50.46 -16.71
CA GLU A 35 -46.44 -51.43 -16.80
C GLU A 35 -46.42 -52.48 -15.67
N ILE A 36 -45.62 -52.26 -14.62
CA ILE A 36 -45.47 -53.23 -13.53
C ILE A 36 -46.69 -53.27 -12.60
N GLN A 37 -47.11 -54.47 -12.21
CA GLN A 37 -48.26 -54.68 -11.30
C GLN A 37 -47.87 -55.61 -10.14
N SER A 38 -48.73 -55.68 -9.12
CA SER A 38 -48.62 -56.70 -8.08
C SER A 38 -48.65 -58.10 -8.70
N GLY A 39 -47.69 -58.95 -8.32
CA GLY A 39 -47.48 -60.29 -8.86
C GLY A 39 -46.57 -60.34 -10.09
N SER A 40 -46.19 -59.21 -10.70
CA SER A 40 -45.21 -59.19 -11.78
C SER A 40 -43.84 -59.68 -11.30
N ILE A 41 -43.07 -60.29 -12.20
CA ILE A 41 -41.69 -60.71 -11.94
C ILE A 41 -40.75 -59.73 -12.66
N VAL A 42 -39.79 -59.17 -11.93
CA VAL A 42 -38.75 -58.30 -12.47
C VAL A 42 -37.38 -58.96 -12.35
N GLU A 43 -36.61 -58.91 -13.43
CA GLU A 43 -35.20 -59.29 -13.40
C GLU A 43 -34.34 -58.06 -13.16
N ILE A 44 -33.65 -58.03 -12.02
CA ILE A 44 -32.68 -56.98 -11.70
C ILE A 44 -31.27 -57.52 -11.93
N ASN A 45 -30.58 -56.94 -12.91
CA ASN A 45 -29.17 -57.21 -13.13
C ASN A 45 -28.32 -56.19 -12.38
N VAL A 46 -27.72 -56.62 -11.27
CA VAL A 46 -26.80 -55.79 -10.48
C VAL A 46 -25.36 -56.13 -10.86
N SER A 47 -24.63 -55.15 -11.38
CA SER A 47 -23.20 -55.29 -11.67
C SER A 47 -22.43 -54.07 -11.21
N ARG A 48 -21.18 -54.29 -10.80
CA ARG A 48 -20.30 -53.21 -10.35
C ARG A 48 -19.77 -52.46 -11.57
N ASN A 49 -20.12 -51.18 -11.70
CA ASN A 49 -19.68 -50.34 -12.80
C ASN A 49 -18.30 -49.72 -12.50
N ARG A 50 -17.25 -50.53 -12.63
CA ARG A 50 -15.86 -50.08 -12.40
C ARG A 50 -15.45 -48.86 -13.24
N PRO A 51 -15.83 -48.75 -14.54
CA PRO A 51 -15.54 -47.55 -15.31
C PRO A 51 -16.15 -46.27 -14.71
N ALA A 52 -17.40 -46.32 -14.25
CA ALA A 52 -18.05 -45.17 -13.63
C ALA A 52 -17.44 -44.81 -12.27
N GLU A 53 -17.05 -45.81 -11.47
CA GLU A 53 -16.31 -45.58 -10.21
C GLU A 53 -14.99 -44.85 -10.48
N HIS A 54 -14.21 -45.31 -11.45
CA HIS A 54 -12.94 -44.67 -11.81
C HIS A 54 -13.14 -43.23 -12.31
N LEU A 55 -14.18 -42.99 -13.12
CA LEU A 55 -14.51 -41.63 -13.57
C LEU A 55 -14.94 -40.71 -12.40
N ALA A 56 -15.70 -41.22 -11.44
CA ALA A 56 -16.10 -40.46 -10.26
C ALA A 56 -14.89 -40.12 -9.37
N GLU A 57 -13.98 -41.07 -9.18
CA GLU A 57 -12.73 -40.87 -8.45
C GLU A 57 -11.83 -39.82 -9.14
N GLN A 58 -11.68 -39.90 -10.47
CA GLN A 58 -10.95 -38.88 -11.23
C GLN A 58 -11.55 -37.49 -11.05
N LYS A 59 -12.88 -37.35 -11.19
CA LYS A 59 -13.58 -36.07 -10.98
C LYS A 59 -13.37 -35.51 -9.57
N PHE A 60 -13.44 -36.38 -8.56
CA PHE A 60 -13.19 -35.99 -7.18
C PHE A 60 -11.76 -35.47 -6.99
N ASN A 61 -10.77 -36.20 -7.49
CA ASN A 61 -9.36 -35.82 -7.37
C ASN A 61 -9.06 -34.52 -8.13
N THR A 62 -9.60 -34.34 -9.34
CA THR A 62 -9.48 -33.08 -10.08
C THR A 62 -10.02 -31.91 -9.26
N LEU A 63 -11.23 -32.03 -8.70
CA LEU A 63 -11.81 -30.98 -7.87
C LEU A 63 -10.96 -30.67 -6.62
N GLN A 64 -10.41 -31.69 -5.97
CA GLN A 64 -9.53 -31.49 -4.81
C GLN A 64 -8.26 -30.71 -5.20
N THR A 65 -7.65 -31.05 -6.33
CA THR A 65 -6.48 -30.32 -6.86
C THR A 65 -6.84 -28.89 -7.20
N GLU A 66 -7.96 -28.64 -7.88
CA GLU A 66 -8.41 -27.28 -8.22
C GLU A 66 -8.62 -26.41 -6.96
N ILE A 67 -9.22 -26.97 -5.90
CA ILE A 67 -9.41 -26.26 -4.62
C ILE A 67 -8.05 -25.98 -3.96
N LEU A 68 -7.14 -26.97 -3.94
CA LEU A 68 -5.83 -26.80 -3.35
C LEU A 68 -5.02 -25.72 -4.10
N ASP A 69 -5.05 -25.75 -5.43
CA ASP A 69 -4.34 -24.79 -6.27
C ASP A 69 -4.91 -23.37 -6.08
N ALA A 70 -6.24 -23.25 -5.99
CA ALA A 70 -6.89 -21.95 -5.81
C ALA A 70 -6.66 -21.32 -4.43
N PHE A 71 -6.65 -22.12 -3.35
CA PHE A 71 -6.70 -21.58 -1.99
C PHE A 71 -5.52 -21.95 -1.08
N GLY A 72 -4.81 -23.05 -1.37
CA GLY A 72 -3.76 -23.60 -0.50
C GLY A 72 -2.34 -23.52 -1.07
N SER A 73 -2.17 -23.10 -2.32
CA SER A 73 -0.86 -23.04 -2.98
C SER A 73 0.00 -21.84 -2.55
N ALA A 74 -0.63 -20.73 -2.17
CA ALA A 74 0.04 -19.48 -1.80
C ALA A 74 -0.39 -18.99 -0.42
N SER A 75 0.54 -18.35 0.30
CA SER A 75 0.30 -17.76 1.61
C SER A 75 0.81 -16.32 1.64
N PRO A 76 0.20 -15.45 2.47
CA PRO A 76 0.71 -14.09 2.67
C PRO A 76 2.17 -14.10 3.11
N SER A 77 2.94 -13.15 2.59
CA SER A 77 4.32 -12.95 2.99
C SER A 77 4.45 -11.87 4.07
N PRO A 78 5.52 -11.91 4.89
CA PRO A 78 5.86 -10.79 5.76
C PRO A 78 6.03 -9.48 4.97
N PRO A 79 5.44 -8.36 5.44
CA PRO A 79 5.63 -7.07 4.79
C PRO A 79 7.09 -6.66 4.75
N GLN A 80 7.54 -6.03 3.68
CA GLN A 80 8.90 -5.51 3.55
C GLN A 80 8.92 -4.02 3.88
N LEU A 81 9.22 -3.69 5.14
CA LEU A 81 9.30 -2.31 5.62
C LEU A 81 10.69 -1.72 5.34
N ARG A 82 10.74 -0.47 4.89
CA ARG A 82 11.97 0.31 4.74
C ARG A 82 11.78 1.78 5.14
N CYS A 83 12.88 2.40 5.53
CA CYS A 83 12.91 3.85 5.76
C CYS A 83 13.16 4.57 4.43
N ARG A 84 12.28 5.50 4.10
CA ARG A 84 12.36 6.31 2.88
C ARG A 84 13.10 7.61 3.11
N ASN A 85 12.75 8.32 4.18
CA ASN A 85 13.37 9.58 4.56
C ASN A 85 13.30 9.78 6.07
N THR A 86 14.31 10.45 6.63
CA THR A 86 14.37 10.81 8.05
C THR A 86 14.71 12.29 8.16
N THR A 87 14.00 12.99 9.05
CA THR A 87 14.29 14.37 9.44
C THR A 87 14.61 14.42 10.93
N GLN A 88 14.74 15.63 11.46
CA GLN A 88 14.99 15.86 12.88
C GLN A 88 13.84 15.38 13.76
N THR A 89 12.60 15.48 13.28
CA THR A 89 11.40 15.23 14.09
C THR A 89 10.38 14.32 13.42
N SER A 90 10.71 13.76 12.24
CA SER A 90 9.83 12.85 11.54
C SER A 90 10.58 11.79 10.74
N VAL A 91 9.92 10.66 10.51
CA VAL A 91 10.40 9.59 9.62
C VAL A 91 9.27 9.23 8.65
N VAL A 92 9.62 9.02 7.39
CA VAL A 92 8.73 8.45 6.39
C VAL A 92 9.15 7.01 6.14
N LEU A 93 8.20 6.11 6.35
CA LEU A 93 8.34 4.69 6.12
C LEU A 93 7.55 4.29 4.88
N GLU A 94 8.05 3.30 4.16
CA GLU A 94 7.36 2.70 3.03
C GLU A 94 7.51 1.18 3.05
N TRP A 95 6.62 0.49 2.36
CA TRP A 95 6.65 -0.95 2.20
C TRP A 95 6.08 -1.35 0.84
N ASP A 96 6.41 -2.56 0.41
CA ASP A 96 5.86 -3.12 -0.83
C ASP A 96 4.36 -3.40 -0.72
N PRO A 97 3.61 -3.37 -1.84
CA PRO A 97 2.20 -3.73 -1.84
C PRO A 97 1.98 -5.07 -1.14
N ILE A 98 0.98 -5.12 -0.24
CA ILE A 98 0.65 -6.33 0.49
C ILE A 98 -0.08 -7.30 -0.44
N ASP A 99 0.55 -8.45 -0.69
CA ASP A 99 -0.09 -9.60 -1.30
C ASP A 99 -0.63 -10.54 -0.21
N THR A 100 -1.95 -10.71 -0.17
CA THR A 100 -2.60 -11.63 0.77
C THR A 100 -2.91 -12.99 0.15
N ALA A 101 -2.55 -13.23 -1.11
CA ALA A 101 -2.94 -14.43 -1.84
C ALA A 101 -4.47 -14.66 -1.72
N SER A 102 -4.89 -15.86 -1.26
CA SER A 102 -6.29 -16.20 -0.99
C SER A 102 -6.83 -15.70 0.34
N ALA A 103 -5.97 -15.12 1.19
CA ALA A 103 -6.34 -14.67 2.53
C ALA A 103 -6.97 -13.27 2.53
N GLU A 104 -7.83 -13.02 3.51
CA GLU A 104 -8.42 -11.70 3.74
C GLU A 104 -7.50 -10.83 4.60
N LEU A 105 -7.27 -9.59 4.18
CA LEU A 105 -6.56 -8.60 4.99
C LEU A 105 -7.43 -8.15 6.18
N ARG A 106 -7.00 -8.43 7.41
CA ARG A 106 -7.71 -7.97 8.62
C ARG A 106 -7.17 -6.64 9.14
N SER A 107 -5.84 -6.50 9.21
CA SER A 107 -5.22 -5.23 9.61
C SER A 107 -3.74 -5.19 9.27
N LEU A 108 -3.24 -4.01 8.93
CA LEU A 108 -1.81 -3.69 8.93
C LEU A 108 -1.54 -2.67 10.03
N THR A 109 -0.64 -2.97 10.97
CA THR A 109 -0.37 -2.11 12.14
C THR A 109 1.10 -1.77 12.22
N LEU A 110 1.42 -0.49 12.41
CA LEU A 110 2.77 -0.03 12.68
C LEU A 110 3.06 -0.06 14.18
N TYR A 111 4.24 -0.56 14.54
CA TYR A 111 4.80 -0.51 15.88
C TYR A 111 6.04 0.38 15.90
N ARG A 112 6.21 1.11 17.01
CA ARG A 112 7.36 1.96 17.31
C ARG A 112 7.87 1.60 18.71
N ASN A 113 9.15 1.22 18.81
CA ASN A 113 9.79 0.83 20.07
C ASN A 113 8.98 -0.22 20.86
N GLY A 114 8.44 -1.21 20.15
CA GLY A 114 7.62 -2.28 20.72
C GLY A 114 6.16 -1.90 21.03
N SER A 115 5.81 -0.61 21.01
CA SER A 115 4.44 -0.13 21.25
C SER A 115 3.68 0.09 19.95
N LYS A 116 2.36 -0.12 19.97
CA LYS A 116 1.50 0.13 18.80
C LYS A 116 1.47 1.63 18.50
N ALA A 117 1.93 2.03 17.33
CA ALA A 117 1.91 3.42 16.87
C ALA A 117 0.58 3.78 16.19
N GLY A 118 0.02 2.85 15.40
CA GLY A 118 -1.25 3.08 14.71
C GLY A 118 -1.58 1.99 13.70
N ALA A 119 -2.83 1.96 13.25
CA ALA A 119 -3.25 1.13 12.12
C ALA A 119 -3.00 1.87 10.80
N ILE A 120 -2.58 1.14 9.79
CA ILE A 120 -2.36 1.65 8.43
C ILE A 120 -3.66 1.49 7.64
N PRO A 121 -4.18 2.56 7.01
CA PRO A 121 -5.35 2.48 6.13
C PRO A 121 -5.10 1.54 4.95
N ALA A 122 -6.15 0.86 4.49
CA ALA A 122 -6.08 -0.02 3.32
C ALA A 122 -5.60 0.74 2.07
N GLY A 123 -4.83 0.05 1.21
CA GLY A 123 -4.29 0.61 -0.03
C GLY A 123 -3.10 1.55 0.12
N LYS A 124 -2.67 1.90 1.35
CA LYS A 124 -1.46 2.70 1.56
C LYS A 124 -0.21 1.82 1.63
N THR A 125 0.86 2.32 1.01
CA THR A 125 2.22 1.75 1.02
C THR A 125 3.25 2.66 1.68
N THR A 126 2.81 3.80 2.22
CA THR A 126 3.66 4.78 2.88
C THR A 126 2.97 5.40 4.10
N THR A 127 3.76 5.83 5.08
CA THR A 127 3.27 6.61 6.23
C THR A 127 4.35 7.53 6.77
N LYS A 128 3.94 8.66 7.34
CA LYS A 128 4.82 9.62 8.01
C LYS A 128 4.55 9.62 9.50
N ILE A 129 5.61 9.45 10.29
CA ILE A 129 5.58 9.52 11.75
C ILE A 129 6.23 10.83 12.17
N SER A 130 5.44 11.74 12.73
CA SER A 130 5.87 13.05 13.21
C SER A 130 6.00 13.08 14.73
N GLY A 131 6.53 14.18 15.28
CA GLY A 131 6.63 14.38 16.74
C GLY A 131 7.69 13.51 17.39
N LEU A 132 8.73 13.14 16.64
CA LEU A 132 9.89 12.42 17.16
C LEU A 132 10.87 13.42 17.80
N ALA A 133 11.55 12.98 18.85
CA ALA A 133 12.69 13.71 19.40
C ALA A 133 13.86 13.71 18.40
N MET A 134 14.66 14.78 18.42
CA MET A 134 15.86 14.91 17.59
C MET A 134 16.99 14.02 18.12
N ASP A 135 17.92 13.64 17.24
CA ASP A 135 19.11 12.84 17.59
C ASP A 135 18.77 11.60 18.44
N THR A 136 17.66 10.94 18.11
CA THR A 136 17.10 9.85 18.90
C THR A 136 16.83 8.64 18.01
N GLU A 137 17.21 7.46 18.52
CA GLU A 137 16.98 6.19 17.83
C GLU A 137 15.54 5.69 18.04
N TYR A 138 14.93 5.19 16.96
CA TYR A 138 13.64 4.53 16.97
C TYR A 138 13.70 3.24 16.15
N THR A 139 12.96 2.22 16.61
CA THR A 139 12.77 0.98 15.88
C THR A 139 11.32 0.84 15.43
N PHE A 140 11.12 0.59 14.15
CA PHE A 140 9.82 0.40 13.52
C PHE A 140 9.68 -1.00 12.93
N TYR A 141 8.46 -1.55 12.99
CA TYR A 141 8.10 -2.76 12.26
C TYR A 141 6.59 -2.80 12.01
N LEU A 142 6.21 -3.48 10.93
CA LEU A 142 4.81 -3.73 10.60
C LEU A 142 4.38 -5.08 11.13
N VAL A 143 3.12 -5.16 11.52
CA VAL A 143 2.42 -6.40 11.83
C VAL A 143 1.22 -6.49 10.90
N LEU A 144 1.27 -7.46 10.00
CA LEU A 144 0.19 -7.87 9.12
C LEU A 144 -0.63 -8.96 9.79
N LYS A 145 -1.94 -8.78 9.87
CA LYS A 145 -2.89 -9.82 10.29
C LYS A 145 -3.83 -10.12 9.13
N THR A 146 -3.94 -11.39 8.79
CA THR A 146 -4.84 -11.91 7.75
C THR A 146 -5.72 -13.03 8.31
N SER A 147 -6.61 -13.59 7.51
CA SER A 147 -7.33 -14.83 7.86
C SER A 147 -6.39 -16.05 7.95
N ALA A 148 -5.27 -16.05 7.22
CA ALA A 148 -4.28 -17.13 7.21
C ALA A 148 -3.22 -17.04 8.33
N GLY A 149 -3.10 -15.89 9.01
CA GLY A 149 -2.16 -15.78 10.12
C GLY A 149 -1.71 -14.36 10.47
N ARG A 150 -0.62 -14.28 11.22
CA ARG A 150 0.02 -13.03 11.61
C ARG A 150 1.48 -13.05 11.16
N TYR A 151 1.87 -12.03 10.41
CA TYR A 151 3.19 -11.87 9.83
C TYR A 151 3.78 -10.54 10.30
N SER A 152 5.08 -10.49 10.57
CA SER A 152 5.75 -9.27 11.00
C SER A 152 6.90 -8.96 10.06
N SER A 153 7.08 -7.70 9.71
CA SER A 153 8.23 -7.27 8.94
C SER A 153 9.52 -7.39 9.76
N GLU A 154 10.65 -7.30 9.07
CA GLU A 154 11.91 -6.94 9.70
C GLU A 154 11.81 -5.60 10.45
N ARG A 155 12.66 -5.45 11.46
CA ARG A 155 12.77 -4.22 12.25
C ARG A 155 13.69 -3.23 11.55
N VAL A 156 13.18 -2.03 11.32
CA VAL A 156 13.94 -0.91 10.77
C VAL A 156 14.30 0.04 11.89
N THR A 157 15.58 0.09 12.24
CA THR A 157 16.13 1.06 13.19
C THR A 157 16.59 2.31 12.44
N VAL A 158 16.18 3.47 12.93
CA VAL A 158 16.47 4.78 12.34
C VAL A 158 16.79 5.78 13.44
N HIS A 159 17.76 6.63 13.16
CA HIS A 159 18.18 7.70 14.05
C HIS A 159 17.73 9.04 13.48
N THR A 160 16.94 9.81 14.23
CA THR A 160 16.51 11.13 13.78
C THR A 160 17.69 12.09 13.70
N HIS A 161 17.63 13.03 12.77
CA HIS A 161 18.77 13.89 12.48
C HIS A 161 18.99 14.96 13.57
N LYS A 162 20.23 15.44 13.68
CA LYS A 162 20.54 16.69 14.38
C LYS A 162 20.11 17.90 13.54
N LEU A 163 20.06 19.09 14.14
CA LEU A 163 19.79 20.33 13.39
C LEU A 163 20.84 20.62 12.31
N THR A 164 22.08 20.18 12.52
CA THR A 164 23.20 20.35 11.58
C THR A 164 23.19 19.35 10.43
N ASP A 165 22.35 18.31 10.50
CA ASP A 165 22.23 17.32 9.45
C ASP A 165 21.05 17.66 8.52
N LEU A 166 21.40 18.12 7.32
CA LEU A 166 20.46 18.65 6.33
C LEU A 166 20.04 17.61 5.28
N HIS A 167 20.55 16.37 5.34
CA HIS A 167 20.29 15.34 4.32
C HIS A 167 18.81 14.91 4.24
N GLY A 168 18.06 15.14 5.32
CA GLY A 168 16.63 14.88 5.38
C GLY A 168 15.76 15.89 4.62
N ILE A 169 16.35 17.02 4.17
CA ILE A 169 15.63 18.06 3.45
C ILE A 169 15.33 17.58 2.03
N THR A 170 14.05 17.42 1.74
CA THR A 170 13.52 17.15 0.40
C THR A 170 12.63 18.31 -0.03
N VAL A 171 12.90 18.85 -1.21
CA VAL A 171 12.23 20.05 -1.74
C VAL A 171 11.53 19.71 -3.04
N THR A 172 10.28 20.16 -3.16
CA THR A 172 9.60 20.23 -4.45
C THR A 172 9.58 21.67 -4.95
N PRO A 173 10.16 21.98 -6.13
CA PRO A 173 10.13 23.33 -6.69
C PRO A 173 8.76 23.63 -7.30
N GLY A 174 8.23 24.81 -6.99
CA GLY A 174 7.07 25.39 -7.67
C GLY A 174 7.47 26.36 -8.76
N VAL A 175 6.58 27.30 -9.05
CA VAL A 175 6.81 28.36 -10.06
C VAL A 175 7.94 29.28 -9.59
N MET A 176 9.00 29.36 -10.40
CA MET A 176 10.13 30.28 -10.25
C MET A 176 10.96 30.39 -11.56
N PRO A 177 11.81 31.41 -11.72
CA PRO A 177 12.74 31.50 -12.84
C PRO A 177 13.72 30.32 -12.90
N GLU A 178 14.02 29.82 -14.09
CA GLU A 178 14.86 28.61 -14.27
C GLU A 178 16.26 28.78 -13.67
N GLN A 179 16.87 29.96 -13.82
CA GLN A 179 18.16 30.29 -13.21
C GLN A 179 18.15 30.14 -11.67
N LEU A 180 17.03 30.51 -11.04
CA LEU A 180 16.86 30.40 -9.60
C LEU A 180 16.61 28.95 -9.17
N LYS A 181 15.89 28.17 -9.99
CA LYS A 181 15.70 26.74 -9.79
C LYS A 181 17.02 25.97 -9.88
N GLU A 182 17.90 26.33 -10.82
CA GLU A 182 19.23 25.73 -10.92
C GLU A 182 20.10 26.08 -9.70
N SER A 183 20.08 27.35 -9.28
CA SER A 183 20.75 27.78 -8.05
C SER A 183 20.25 27.02 -6.81
N LEU A 184 18.93 26.80 -6.71
CA LEU A 184 18.30 26.00 -5.65
C LEU A 184 18.79 24.55 -5.67
N ARG A 185 18.86 23.92 -6.84
CA ARG A 185 19.37 22.55 -7.00
C ARG A 185 20.81 22.44 -6.55
N ALA A 186 21.69 23.30 -7.05
CA ALA A 186 23.10 23.32 -6.66
C ALA A 186 23.29 23.54 -5.15
N THR A 187 22.43 24.34 -4.53
CA THR A 187 22.45 24.57 -3.08
C THR A 187 22.00 23.34 -2.30
N LEU A 188 20.93 22.66 -2.75
CA LEU A 188 20.47 21.41 -2.14
C LEU A 188 21.55 20.32 -2.21
N GLU A 189 22.23 20.17 -3.35
CA GLU A 189 23.32 19.22 -3.52
C GLU A 189 24.47 19.48 -2.53
N ARG A 190 24.86 20.75 -2.32
CA ARG A 190 25.93 21.11 -1.38
C ARG A 190 25.58 20.80 0.09
N ILE A 191 24.31 20.94 0.48
CA ILE A 191 23.86 20.61 1.83
C ILE A 191 23.42 19.14 1.99
N GLY A 192 23.52 18.32 0.93
CA GLY A 192 23.09 16.92 0.93
C GLY A 192 21.57 16.71 0.89
N GLY A 193 20.79 17.77 0.66
CA GLY A 193 19.35 17.72 0.46
C GLY A 193 18.99 17.23 -0.95
N LYS A 194 17.70 16.94 -1.17
CA LYS A 194 17.19 16.39 -2.43
C LYS A 194 16.13 17.28 -3.04
N MET A 195 16.22 17.52 -4.34
CA MET A 195 15.13 18.09 -5.12
C MET A 195 14.31 16.97 -5.77
N ILE A 196 12.98 17.04 -5.67
CA ILE A 196 12.05 16.09 -6.29
C ILE A 196 10.98 16.84 -7.09
N ASP A 197 10.65 16.35 -8.28
CA ASP A 197 9.75 17.08 -9.20
C ASP A 197 8.28 17.04 -8.79
N SER A 198 7.88 16.05 -7.99
CA SER A 198 6.50 15.88 -7.54
C SER A 198 6.38 15.95 -6.03
N LEU A 199 5.27 16.53 -5.54
CA LEU A 199 4.93 16.48 -4.13
C LEU A 199 4.61 15.03 -3.72
N ARG A 200 5.32 14.59 -2.68
CA ARG A 200 5.23 13.26 -2.10
C ARG A 200 5.10 13.39 -0.58
N ILE A 201 4.77 12.29 0.09
CA ILE A 201 4.63 12.27 1.55
C ILE A 201 5.95 12.60 2.29
N ASP A 202 7.08 12.37 1.62
CA ASP A 202 8.41 12.70 2.10
C ASP A 202 8.89 14.10 1.73
N THR A 203 8.12 14.91 0.98
CA THR A 203 8.42 16.33 0.74
C THR A 203 8.44 17.09 2.07
N THR A 204 9.57 17.71 2.41
CA THR A 204 9.69 18.53 3.63
C THR A 204 9.23 19.96 3.41
N HIS A 205 9.57 20.55 2.26
CA HIS A 205 9.29 21.95 1.94
C HIS A 205 8.91 22.08 0.47
N PHE A 206 7.95 22.95 0.18
CA PHE A 206 7.66 23.39 -1.19
C PHE A 206 8.31 24.76 -1.39
N VAL A 207 9.11 24.92 -2.44
CA VAL A 207 9.89 26.14 -2.66
C VAL A 207 9.40 26.84 -3.91
N CYS A 208 8.91 28.06 -3.81
CA CYS A 208 8.44 28.85 -4.96
C CYS A 208 8.63 30.35 -4.78
N THR A 209 8.55 31.11 -5.87
CA THR A 209 8.51 32.58 -5.84
C THR A 209 7.10 33.12 -6.07
N GLU A 210 6.21 32.32 -6.64
CA GLU A 210 4.83 32.70 -6.95
C GLU A 210 3.86 31.69 -6.29
N PRO A 211 2.79 32.16 -5.61
CA PRO A 211 1.82 31.30 -4.93
C PRO A 211 0.76 30.79 -5.91
N ARG A 212 1.16 30.03 -6.93
CA ARG A 212 0.24 29.53 -7.96
C ARG A 212 0.62 28.16 -8.51
N GLY A 213 -0.35 27.56 -9.18
CA GLY A 213 -0.21 26.30 -9.90
C GLY A 213 -0.56 25.08 -9.04
N PRO A 214 -0.74 23.92 -9.69
CA PRO A 214 -1.26 22.72 -9.04
C PRO A 214 -0.36 22.20 -7.92
N GLY A 215 0.97 22.39 -8.04
CA GLY A 215 1.91 22.02 -6.99
C GLY A 215 1.75 22.85 -5.72
N TRP A 216 1.47 24.15 -5.86
CA TRP A 216 1.23 25.05 -4.72
C TRP A 216 -0.07 24.70 -4.01
N GLU A 217 -1.16 24.51 -4.75
CA GLU A 217 -2.47 24.13 -4.19
C GLU A 217 -2.37 22.82 -3.39
N LYS A 218 -1.70 21.82 -3.95
CA LYS A 218 -1.45 20.54 -3.29
C LYS A 218 -0.54 20.68 -2.06
N ALA A 219 0.46 21.56 -2.10
CA ALA A 219 1.32 21.83 -0.95
C ALA A 219 0.52 22.40 0.23
N VAL A 220 -0.41 23.32 -0.05
CA VAL A 220 -1.33 23.88 0.94
C VAL A 220 -2.23 22.78 1.51
N GLU A 221 -2.86 21.96 0.66
CA GLU A 221 -3.73 20.85 1.07
C GLU A 221 -3.00 19.86 2.00
N MET A 222 -1.74 19.54 1.68
CA MET A 222 -0.90 18.63 2.45
C MET A 222 -0.25 19.27 3.68
N ASN A 223 -0.48 20.57 3.94
CA ASN A 223 0.19 21.36 4.99
C ASN A 223 1.72 21.28 4.93
N VAL A 224 2.28 21.25 3.72
CA VAL A 224 3.73 21.34 3.51
C VAL A 224 4.15 22.81 3.63
N PRO A 225 5.17 23.16 4.43
CA PRO A 225 5.70 24.52 4.50
C PRO A 225 6.10 25.06 3.11
N ILE A 226 5.58 26.24 2.77
CA ILE A 226 5.82 26.92 1.48
C ILE A 226 6.77 28.08 1.71
N VAL A 227 8.00 27.98 1.21
CA VAL A 227 9.06 28.97 1.46
C VAL A 227 9.68 29.50 0.16
N VAL A 228 10.33 30.65 0.25
CA VAL A 228 11.17 31.18 -0.83
C VAL A 228 12.52 30.46 -0.90
N PRO A 229 13.22 30.46 -2.06
CA PRO A 229 14.53 29.79 -2.22
C PRO A 229 15.61 30.23 -1.22
N ASP A 230 15.51 31.45 -0.67
CA ASP A 230 16.44 31.96 0.34
C ASP A 230 16.46 31.12 1.62
N TRP A 231 15.42 30.33 1.89
CA TRP A 231 15.41 29.43 3.05
C TRP A 231 16.52 28.38 2.95
N VAL A 232 16.70 27.75 1.78
CA VAL A 232 17.74 26.73 1.58
C VAL A 232 19.12 27.36 1.69
N LYS A 233 19.31 28.57 1.12
CA LYS A 233 20.57 29.34 1.27
C LYS A 233 20.83 29.72 2.74
N GLY A 234 19.77 30.01 3.49
CA GLY A 234 19.84 30.21 4.94
C GLY A 234 20.34 28.97 5.67
N CYS A 235 19.76 27.80 5.37
CA CYS A 235 20.19 26.52 5.94
C CYS A 235 21.67 26.21 5.62
N GLU A 236 22.09 26.43 4.37
CA GLU A 236 23.48 26.26 3.94
C GLU A 236 24.43 27.16 4.73
N ARG A 237 24.15 28.46 4.79
CA ARG A 237 25.02 29.45 5.43
C ARG A 237 25.17 29.20 6.93
N GLU A 238 24.08 28.86 7.61
CA GLU A 238 24.11 28.62 9.06
C GLU A 238 24.63 27.21 9.40
N GLY A 239 24.80 26.33 8.43
CA GLY A 239 25.20 24.94 8.63
C GLY A 239 24.17 24.12 9.44
N ARG A 240 22.91 24.58 9.49
CA ARG A 240 21.83 23.96 10.26
C ARG A 240 20.46 24.36 9.73
N MET A 241 19.45 23.57 10.07
CA MET A 241 18.07 23.85 9.68
C MET A 241 17.58 25.15 10.34
N VAL A 242 17.18 26.12 9.52
CA VAL A 242 16.63 27.40 10.00
C VAL A 242 15.10 27.38 10.02
N PRO A 243 14.45 28.12 10.93
CA PRO A 243 12.98 28.18 10.99
C PRO A 243 12.36 28.70 9.69
N ALA A 244 11.38 27.96 9.16
CA ALA A 244 10.74 28.28 7.87
C ALA A 244 9.91 29.58 7.90
N ARG A 245 9.36 29.98 9.06
CA ARG A 245 8.40 31.08 9.18
C ARG A 245 8.90 32.42 8.64
N ALA A 246 10.20 32.72 8.77
CA ALA A 246 10.78 33.96 8.25
C ALA A 246 10.91 33.97 6.72
N TYR A 247 10.69 32.82 6.07
CA TYR A 247 10.88 32.61 4.63
C TYR A 247 9.59 32.24 3.91
N TYR A 248 8.42 32.35 4.54
CA TYR A 248 7.15 32.24 3.83
C TYR A 248 6.99 33.37 2.81
N LEU A 249 6.19 33.16 1.77
CA LEU A 249 6.01 34.13 0.68
C LEU A 249 5.41 35.45 1.17
N ASP A 250 4.57 35.40 2.20
CA ASP A 250 3.94 36.54 2.86
C ASP A 250 4.78 37.13 4.01
N ALA A 251 5.92 36.50 4.34
CA ALA A 251 6.80 36.99 5.39
C ALA A 251 7.60 38.21 4.90
N ASP A 252 7.74 39.18 5.81
CA ASP A 252 8.54 40.39 5.61
C ASP A 252 9.98 40.06 5.16
N PRO A 253 10.38 40.44 3.94
CA PRO A 253 11.71 40.13 3.41
C PRO A 253 12.86 40.65 4.28
N SER A 254 12.65 41.75 5.03
CA SER A 254 13.67 42.32 5.91
C SER A 254 14.00 41.43 7.11
N LYS A 255 13.10 40.52 7.49
CA LYS A 255 13.28 39.56 8.58
C LYS A 255 13.97 38.28 8.15
N ARG A 256 14.19 38.11 6.84
CA ARG A 256 15.00 37.01 6.33
C ARG A 256 16.41 37.24 6.83
N MET A 257 17.02 36.21 7.43
CA MET A 257 18.46 36.22 7.69
C MET A 257 19.14 36.12 6.33
N LEU A 258 19.27 37.25 5.66
CA LEU A 258 20.09 37.45 4.48
C LEU A 258 21.45 37.86 5.03
N GLY A 259 22.45 36.99 4.86
CA GLY A 259 23.84 37.41 5.06
C GLY A 259 24.18 38.59 4.15
N PRO A 260 25.31 39.27 4.34
CA PRO A 260 25.67 40.43 3.52
C PRO A 260 25.57 40.07 2.04
N VAL A 261 24.79 40.86 1.31
CA VAL A 261 24.57 40.73 -0.14
C VAL A 261 25.93 40.97 -0.80
N LYS A 262 26.65 39.91 -1.18
CA LYS A 262 27.75 40.03 -2.13
C LYS A 262 27.17 40.06 -3.53
N ASP A 263 27.38 41.19 -4.18
CA ASP A 263 27.27 41.47 -5.61
C ASP A 263 25.85 41.41 -6.21
N MET A 264 25.09 42.49 -6.02
CA MET A 264 24.33 43.04 -7.15
C MET A 264 25.17 44.15 -7.79
N PRO A 265 25.36 44.17 -9.12
CA PRO A 265 25.91 45.33 -9.79
C PRO A 265 24.90 46.47 -9.64
N THR A 266 25.28 47.50 -8.87
CA THR A 266 24.58 48.78 -8.85
C THR A 266 24.61 49.33 -10.27
N ILE A 267 23.45 49.39 -10.93
CA ILE A 267 23.31 50.20 -12.14
C ILE A 267 23.36 51.65 -11.67
N GLU A 268 24.54 52.27 -11.78
CA GLU A 268 24.67 53.72 -11.63
C GLU A 268 23.82 54.38 -12.72
N HIS A 269 22.71 55.00 -12.30
CA HIS A 269 22.03 55.99 -13.12
C HIS A 269 22.93 57.22 -13.22
N THR A 270 23.59 57.38 -14.36
CA THR A 270 24.24 58.64 -14.74
C THR A 270 23.18 59.74 -14.84
N PRO A 271 23.34 60.88 -14.15
CA PRO A 271 22.45 62.01 -14.32
C PRO A 271 22.62 62.65 -15.70
N PRO A 272 21.56 63.22 -16.29
CA PRO A 272 21.63 63.84 -17.60
C PRO A 272 22.47 65.12 -17.58
N THR A 273 23.30 65.27 -18.60
CA THR A 273 24.16 66.44 -18.86
C THR A 273 23.31 67.70 -19.07
N PRO A 274 23.64 68.85 -18.45
CA PRO A 274 22.91 70.09 -18.69
C PRO A 274 23.17 70.64 -20.10
N GLU A 275 22.08 71.01 -20.76
CA GLU A 275 22.05 71.62 -22.09
C GLU A 275 22.70 73.03 -22.05
N ARG A 276 23.70 73.26 -22.90
CA ARG A 276 24.36 74.56 -23.05
C ARG A 276 23.47 75.49 -23.86
N ALA A 277 23.02 76.57 -23.24
CA ALA A 277 22.34 77.66 -23.92
C ALA A 277 23.26 78.37 -24.93
N ARG A 278 22.81 78.46 -26.18
CA ARG A 278 23.11 79.53 -27.14
C ARG A 278 21.91 79.75 -28.04
#